data_AF-A0A521UFJ0-F1
#
_entry.id   AF-A0A521UFJ0-F1
#
_cell.length_a   1.000
_cell.length_b   1.000
_cell.length_c   1.000
_cell.angle_alpha   90.00
_cell.angle_beta   90.00
_cell.angle_gamma   90.00
#
_symmetry.space_group_name_H-M   'P 1'
#
loop_
_entity.id
_entity.type
_entity.pdbx_description
1 polymer ?
#
loop_
_entity_poly.entity_id
_entity_poly.type
_entity_poly.pdbx_seq_one_letter_code
_entity_poly.pdbx_strand_id
1 'polypeptide(L)'
;MLSYDEMPEDNEDLAKVEVSFPTLPRDSAESCPVSISEIMEYLASEGENVVPDDLHFIRTAQVAEREFWIWRFVDSDGDECYVTVDHGSNEWCIGYDANWHGLSPEQFMLGIYHNVL
;
A
#
# COMPACT_ATOMS: atom_id res chain seq x y z
N MET A 1 -4.98 17.97 2.04
CA MET A 1 -4.60 17.13 0.90
C MET A 1 -3.63 17.96 0.10
N LEU A 2 -2.39 17.47 -0.04
CA LEU A 2 -1.36 18.14 -0.83
C LEU A 2 -1.83 18.20 -2.28
N SER A 3 -1.62 19.34 -2.95
CA SER A 3 -1.83 19.42 -4.38
C SER A 3 -0.71 18.68 -5.12
N TYR A 4 -0.95 18.30 -6.39
CA TYR A 4 0.06 17.63 -7.22
C TYR A 4 1.37 18.42 -7.33
N ASP A 5 1.30 19.76 -7.31
CA ASP A 5 2.49 20.63 -7.35
C ASP A 5 3.23 20.73 -6.01
N GLU A 6 2.63 20.26 -4.91
CA GLU A 6 3.24 20.21 -3.57
C GLU A 6 3.78 18.81 -3.23
N MET A 7 3.74 17.90 -4.20
CA MET A 7 4.21 16.56 -4.03
C MET A 7 5.73 16.46 -4.11
N PRO A 8 6.34 15.73 -3.17
CA PRO A 8 7.69 15.22 -3.33
C PRO A 8 7.89 14.48 -4.66
N GLU A 9 8.98 14.79 -5.35
CA GLU A 9 9.37 14.10 -6.58
C GLU A 9 10.09 12.76 -6.30
N ASP A 10 10.48 12.53 -5.03
CA ASP A 10 11.16 11.31 -4.60
C ASP A 10 10.73 10.84 -3.19
N ASN A 11 11.11 9.60 -2.88
CA ASN A 11 10.78 8.93 -1.63
C ASN A 11 11.46 9.55 -0.40
N GLU A 12 12.61 10.21 -0.56
CA GLU A 12 13.29 10.86 0.57
C GLU A 12 12.53 12.10 1.06
N ASP A 13 11.93 12.85 0.14
CA ASP A 13 11.08 13.99 0.47
C ASP A 13 9.68 13.55 0.92
N LEU A 14 9.16 12.43 0.40
CA LEU A 14 7.92 11.83 0.86
C LEU A 14 7.99 11.39 2.34
N ALA A 15 9.14 10.86 2.77
CA ALA A 15 9.39 10.48 4.16
C ALA A 15 9.28 11.67 5.15
N LYS A 16 9.38 12.91 4.68
CA LYS A 16 9.30 14.13 5.51
C LYS A 16 7.89 14.69 5.61
N VAL A 17 6.95 14.16 4.83
CA VAL A 17 5.55 14.61 4.82
C VAL A 17 4.81 13.98 5.99
N GLU A 18 4.31 14.82 6.91
CA GLU A 18 3.33 14.39 7.90
C GLU A 18 1.97 14.22 7.22
N VAL A 19 1.57 12.97 6.99
CA VAL A 19 0.30 12.62 6.37
C VAL A 19 -0.48 11.65 7.25
N SER A 20 -1.78 11.87 7.33
CA SER A 20 -2.71 10.97 8.01
C SER A 20 -4.00 10.90 7.21
N PHE A 21 -4.45 9.68 6.94
CA PHE A 21 -5.69 9.42 6.22
C PHE A 21 -6.77 8.89 7.15
N PRO A 22 -8.05 9.25 6.91
CA PRO A 22 -9.17 8.60 7.59
C PRO A 22 -9.17 7.09 7.32
N THR A 23 -9.48 6.30 8.34
CA THR A 23 -9.70 4.85 8.21
C THR A 23 -11.07 4.58 7.59
N LEU A 24 -11.22 3.50 6.84
CA LEU A 24 -12.53 3.07 6.32
C LEU A 24 -13.43 2.55 7.46
N PRO A 25 -14.77 2.54 7.30
CA PRO A 25 -15.68 2.02 8.33
C PRO A 25 -15.45 0.55 8.74
N ARG A 26 -14.82 -0.24 7.86
CA ARG A 26 -14.42 -1.62 8.13
C ARG A 26 -12.91 -1.73 7.99
N ASP A 27 -12.21 -1.56 9.10
CA ASP A 27 -10.75 -1.60 9.13
C ASP A 27 -10.23 -3.03 9.29
N SER A 28 -10.34 -3.83 8.23
CA SER A 28 -9.93 -5.24 8.28
C SER A 28 -9.58 -5.80 6.92
N ALA A 29 -8.72 -6.82 6.90
CA ALA A 29 -8.35 -7.51 5.67
C ALA A 29 -9.56 -8.14 4.96
N GLU A 30 -10.55 -8.63 5.72
CA GLU A 30 -11.77 -9.27 5.18
C GLU A 30 -12.71 -8.29 4.47
N SER A 31 -12.51 -6.99 4.66
CA SER A 31 -13.26 -5.96 3.95
C SER A 31 -12.68 -5.64 2.56
N CYS A 32 -11.49 -6.15 2.26
CA CYS A 32 -10.83 -5.95 0.97
C CYS A 32 -11.67 -6.57 -0.16
N PRO A 33 -11.85 -5.86 -1.30
CA PRO A 33 -12.54 -6.42 -2.46
C PRO A 33 -11.77 -7.57 -3.13
N VAL A 34 -10.47 -7.69 -2.83
CA VAL A 34 -9.55 -8.71 -3.35
C VAL A 34 -9.31 -9.76 -2.27
N SER A 35 -9.38 -11.04 -2.63
CA SER A 35 -9.11 -12.13 -1.71
C SER A 35 -7.62 -12.26 -1.39
N ILE A 36 -7.28 -12.82 -0.23
CA ILE A 36 -5.88 -13.09 0.12
C ILE A 36 -5.19 -13.97 -0.92
N SER A 37 -5.92 -14.93 -1.52
CA SER A 37 -5.39 -15.78 -2.58
C SER A 37 -4.99 -15.00 -3.83
N GLU A 38 -5.79 -14.01 -4.25
CA GLU A 38 -5.46 -13.14 -5.39
C GLU A 38 -4.23 -12.27 -5.09
N ILE A 39 -4.09 -11.78 -3.85
CA ILE A 39 -2.88 -11.06 -3.41
C ILE A 39 -1.66 -11.98 -3.48
N MET A 40 -1.78 -13.23 -3.00
CA MET A 40 -0.68 -14.20 -3.08
C MET A 40 -0.31 -14.56 -4.51
N GLU A 41 -1.31 -14.73 -5.40
CA GLU A 41 -1.09 -15.01 -6.81
C GLU A 41 -0.35 -13.86 -7.50
N TYR A 42 -0.72 -12.61 -7.17
CA TYR A 42 -0.03 -11.41 -7.64
C TYR A 42 1.43 -11.40 -7.17
N LEU A 43 1.68 -11.53 -5.87
CA LEU A 43 3.04 -11.54 -5.31
C LEU A 43 3.90 -12.66 -5.93
N ALA A 44 3.35 -13.87 -6.08
CA ALA A 44 4.05 -14.97 -6.74
C ALA A 44 4.38 -14.69 -8.21
N SER A 45 3.51 -13.95 -8.92
CA SER A 45 3.76 -13.54 -10.32
C SER A 45 4.89 -12.51 -10.44
N GLU A 46 5.10 -11.72 -9.38
CA GLU A 46 6.18 -10.75 -9.25
C GLU A 46 7.51 -11.38 -8.79
N GLY A 47 7.50 -12.67 -8.46
CA GLY A 47 8.68 -13.42 -8.02
C GLY A 47 8.83 -13.54 -6.51
N GLU A 48 7.89 -13.00 -5.75
CA GLU A 48 7.88 -13.07 -4.29
C GLU A 48 7.45 -14.45 -3.80
N ASN A 49 8.20 -15.01 -2.85
CA ASN A 49 7.92 -16.32 -2.24
C ASN A 49 7.39 -16.15 -0.81
N VAL A 50 6.23 -15.51 -0.70
CA VAL A 50 5.53 -15.20 0.54
C VAL A 50 4.45 -16.24 0.79
N VAL A 51 4.17 -16.61 2.03
CA VAL A 51 2.97 -17.38 2.40
C VAL A 51 1.93 -16.49 3.08
N PRO A 52 0.63 -16.86 3.10
CA PRO A 52 -0.41 -16.01 3.68
C PRO A 52 -0.15 -15.56 5.13
N ASP A 53 0.53 -16.38 5.94
CA ASP A 53 0.85 -16.07 7.34
C ASP A 53 1.94 -14.98 7.48
N ASP A 54 2.71 -14.71 6.42
CA ASP A 54 3.72 -13.65 6.37
C ASP A 54 3.10 -12.27 6.11
N LEU A 55 1.89 -12.23 5.51
CA LEU A 55 1.18 -10.98 5.26
C LEU A 55 0.48 -10.50 6.52
N HIS A 56 0.96 -9.38 7.05
CA HIS A 56 0.37 -8.72 8.20
C HIS A 56 -0.43 -7.51 7.75
N PHE A 57 -1.76 -7.62 7.85
CA PHE A 57 -2.65 -6.48 7.62
C PHE A 57 -2.31 -5.34 8.58
N ILE A 58 -2.17 -4.13 8.04
CA ILE A 58 -1.85 -2.94 8.83
C ILE A 58 -3.13 -2.16 9.09
N ARG A 59 -3.77 -1.68 8.02
CA ARG A 59 -4.95 -0.82 8.08
C ARG A 59 -5.60 -0.61 6.72
N THR A 60 -6.76 0.02 6.76
CA THR A 60 -7.42 0.67 5.64
C THR A 60 -7.23 2.18 5.69
N ALA A 61 -7.36 2.83 4.53
CA ALA A 61 -7.34 4.28 4.43
C ALA A 61 -8.22 4.80 3.29
N GLN A 62 -8.80 5.98 3.49
CA GLN A 62 -9.41 6.79 2.43
C GLN A 62 -8.38 7.82 1.95
N VAL A 63 -7.89 7.65 0.73
CA VAL A 63 -6.97 8.60 0.06
C VAL A 63 -7.73 9.24 -1.09
N ALA A 64 -8.16 10.48 -0.90
CA ALA A 64 -9.06 11.17 -1.83
C ALA A 64 -10.33 10.33 -2.08
N GLU A 65 -10.67 10.07 -3.34
CA GLU A 65 -11.76 9.20 -3.78
C GLU A 65 -11.43 7.70 -3.79
N ARG A 66 -10.22 7.29 -3.43
CA ARG A 66 -9.79 5.89 -3.43
C ARG A 66 -9.76 5.29 -2.03
N GLU A 67 -10.16 4.03 -1.96
CA GLU A 67 -10.09 3.19 -0.77
C GLU A 67 -8.82 2.33 -0.85
N PHE A 68 -8.07 2.26 0.24
CA PHE A 68 -6.83 1.48 0.30
C PHE A 68 -6.91 0.44 1.42
N TRP A 69 -6.28 -0.71 1.16
CA TRP A 69 -5.90 -1.71 2.13
C TRP A 69 -4.40 -1.92 2.02
N ILE A 70 -3.70 -1.97 3.14
CA ILE A 70 -2.24 -2.14 3.17
C ILE A 70 -1.85 -3.27 4.12
N TRP A 71 -0.95 -4.11 3.64
CA TRP A 71 -0.28 -5.16 4.42
C TRP A 71 1.22 -4.93 4.35
N ARG A 72 1.93 -5.48 5.34
CA ARG A 72 3.39 -5.62 5.33
C ARG A 72 3.79 -7.08 5.28
N PHE A 73 4.95 -7.33 4.69
CA PHE A 73 5.68 -8.59 4.79
C PHE A 73 7.18 -8.31 4.73
N VAL A 74 7.99 -9.37 4.86
CA VAL A 74 9.43 -9.32 4.64
C VAL A 74 9.74 -10.21 3.44
N ASP A 75 10.44 -9.67 2.45
CA ASP A 75 10.78 -10.42 1.24
C ASP A 75 11.91 -11.45 1.47
N SER A 76 12.33 -12.10 0.39
CA SER A 76 13.39 -13.13 0.46
C SER A 76 14.79 -12.58 0.74
N ASP A 77 15.03 -11.29 0.48
CA ASP A 77 16.29 -10.60 0.75
C ASP A 77 16.32 -10.00 2.18
N GLY A 78 15.18 -10.00 2.87
CA GLY A 78 15.02 -9.53 4.24
C GLY A 78 14.55 -8.09 4.33
N ASP A 79 14.12 -7.49 3.23
CA ASP A 79 13.61 -6.11 3.19
C ASP A 79 12.13 -6.07 3.60
N GLU A 80 11.73 -5.02 4.33
CA GLU A 80 10.31 -4.78 4.62
C GLU A 80 9.63 -4.30 3.35
N CYS A 81 8.50 -4.92 2.99
CA CYS A 81 7.73 -4.57 1.81
C CYS A 81 6.29 -4.24 2.20
N TYR A 82 5.67 -3.37 1.42
CA TYR A 82 4.23 -3.13 1.49
C TYR A 82 3.54 -3.66 0.26
N VAL A 83 2.37 -4.27 0.48
CA VAL A 83 1.42 -4.57 -0.58
C VAL A 83 0.16 -3.76 -0.32
N THR A 84 -0.35 -3.14 -1.37
CA THR A 84 -1.57 -2.33 -1.34
C THR A 84 -2.60 -2.87 -2.30
N VAL A 85 -3.85 -2.89 -1.86
CA VAL A 85 -4.99 -2.93 -2.77
C VAL A 85 -5.59 -1.54 -2.75
N ASP A 86 -5.67 -0.90 -3.91
CA ASP A 86 -6.39 0.35 -4.08
C ASP A 86 -7.67 0.09 -4.88
N HIS A 87 -8.76 0.74 -4.50
CA HIS A 87 -10.06 0.56 -5.10
C HIS A 87 -10.67 1.93 -5.42
N GLY A 88 -10.95 2.13 -6.70
CA GLY A 88 -11.69 3.26 -7.24
C GLY A 88 -13.14 2.90 -7.57
N SER A 89 -13.83 3.74 -8.34
CA SER A 89 -15.28 3.59 -8.57
C SER A 89 -15.69 2.34 -9.35
N ASN A 90 -14.82 1.73 -10.16
CA ASN A 90 -15.15 0.56 -10.98
C ASN A 90 -14.02 -0.48 -11.09
N GLU A 91 -12.88 -0.24 -10.45
CA GLU A 91 -11.70 -1.07 -10.58
C GLU A 91 -10.91 -1.06 -9.29
N TRP A 92 -10.19 -2.15 -9.06
CA TRP A 92 -9.16 -2.25 -8.05
C TRP A 92 -7.84 -2.61 -8.73
N CYS A 93 -6.74 -2.26 -8.07
CA CYS A 93 -5.40 -2.65 -8.47
C CYS A 93 -4.65 -3.19 -7.25
N ILE A 94 -3.79 -4.18 -7.47
CA ILE A 94 -2.85 -4.69 -6.47
C ILE A 94 -1.49 -4.14 -6.87
N GLY A 95 -0.78 -3.54 -5.92
CA GLY A 95 0.59 -3.07 -6.09
C GLY A 95 1.44 -3.55 -4.91
N TYR A 96 2.73 -3.75 -5.14
CA TYR A 96 3.68 -3.97 -4.05
C TYR A 96 4.97 -3.22 -4.38
N ASP A 97 5.69 -2.82 -3.33
CA ASP A 97 7.05 -2.31 -3.46
C ASP A 97 7.81 -2.51 -2.15
N ALA A 98 9.14 -2.53 -2.24
CA ALA A 98 10.02 -2.57 -1.10
C ALA A 98 10.04 -1.21 -0.39
N ASN A 99 10.03 -1.23 0.94
CA ASN A 99 10.05 -0.03 1.77
C ASN A 99 11.48 0.47 2.01
N TRP A 100 12.28 0.64 0.95
CA TRP A 100 13.71 1.00 1.06
C TRP A 100 13.96 2.32 1.80
N HIS A 101 12.97 3.21 1.84
CA HIS A 101 13.07 4.53 2.44
C HIS A 101 12.44 4.62 3.84
N GLY A 102 11.94 3.51 4.39
CA GLY A 102 11.32 3.49 5.72
C GLY A 102 10.09 4.40 5.80
N LEU A 103 9.33 4.48 4.72
CA LEU A 103 8.08 5.22 4.65
C LEU A 103 7.08 4.66 5.66
N SER A 104 6.25 5.53 6.23
CA SER A 104 5.06 5.09 6.94
C SER A 104 4.04 4.51 5.95
N PRO A 105 3.08 3.68 6.41
CA PRO A 105 1.99 3.20 5.57
C PRO A 105 1.23 4.33 4.86
N GLU A 106 1.00 5.46 5.54
CA GLU A 106 0.35 6.63 4.96
C GLU A 106 1.21 7.29 3.88
N GLN A 107 2.51 7.43 4.10
CA GLN A 107 3.42 7.98 3.10
C GLN A 107 3.47 7.07 1.87
N PHE A 108 3.55 5.75 2.07
CA PHE A 108 3.53 4.78 0.97
C PHE A 108 2.24 4.85 0.15
N MET A 109 1.06 4.86 0.80
CA MET A 109 -0.22 5.00 0.09
C MET A 109 -0.34 6.34 -0.67
N LEU A 110 0.21 7.43 -0.11
CA LEU A 110 0.28 8.71 -0.81
C LEU A 110 1.16 8.61 -2.06
N GLY A 111 2.31 7.92 -1.96
CA GLY A 111 3.20 7.65 -3.09
C GLY A 111 2.51 6.88 -4.21
N ILE A 112 1.79 5.80 -3.86
CA ILE A 112 1.02 5.01 -4.84
C ILE A 112 -0.08 5.85 -5.50
N TYR A 113 -0.88 6.59 -4.71
CA TYR A 113 -2.00 7.39 -5.24
C TYR A 113 -1.55 8.37 -6.34
N HIS A 114 -0.32 8.86 -6.24
CA HIS A 114 0.23 9.85 -7.15
C HIS A 114 1.25 9.30 -8.15
N ASN A 115 1.55 8.00 -8.12
CA ASN A 115 2.52 7.32 -8.97
C ASN A 115 3.95 7.90 -8.85
N VAL A 116 4.44 8.04 -7.62
CA VAL A 116 5.80 8.55 -7.34
C VAL A 116 6.68 7.53 -6.60
N LEU A 117 6.27 6.27 -6.59
CA LEU A 117 7.06 5.12 -6.14
C LEU A 117 7.66 4.40 -7.35
#